data_AF-A0A2D4FM17-F1
#
_entry.id   AF-A0A2D4FM17-F1
#
_cell.length_a   1.000
_cell.length_b   1.000
_cell.length_c   1.000
_cell.angle_alpha   90.00
_cell.angle_beta   90.00
_cell.angle_gamma   90.00
#
_symmetry.space_group_name_H-M   'P 1'
#
loop_
_entity.id
_entity.type
_entity.pdbx_description
1 polymer ?
#
loop_
_entity_poly.entity_id
_entity_poly.type
_entity_poly.pdbx_seq_one_letter_code
_entity_poly.pdbx_strand_id
1 'polypeptide(L)'
;GDGVARAFLKAQAAFFGSYRNTLKIEPEEPITFCEETFVSHRSASMRQFLQNAIQLQLFKQFIDGRLDLLNSGEGFSDIFEEEINLGEYAGSDKLYHQWLSTVRVSIP
;
A
#
# COMPACT_ATOMS: atom_id res chain seq x y z
N GLY A 1 19.45 6.39 -19.51
CA GLY A 1 19.24 5.37 -18.46
C GLY A 1 18.25 5.89 -17.45
N ASP A 2 17.63 5.01 -16.67
CA ASP A 2 16.54 5.28 -15.73
C ASP A 2 16.99 5.30 -14.25
N GLY A 3 18.29 5.25 -13.98
CA GLY A 3 18.85 5.05 -12.63
C GLY A 3 18.38 6.07 -11.58
N VAL A 4 18.19 7.34 -11.96
CA VAL A 4 17.63 8.36 -11.06
C VAL A 4 16.19 8.02 -10.71
N ALA A 5 15.32 7.81 -11.71
CA ALA A 5 13.93 7.46 -11.49
C ALA A 5 13.78 6.19 -10.63
N ARG A 6 14.64 5.19 -10.86
CA ARG A 6 14.66 3.95 -10.09
C ARG A 6 15.09 4.18 -8.63
N ALA A 7 16.04 5.08 -8.37
CA ALA A 7 16.43 5.44 -7.01
C ALA A 7 15.28 6.14 -6.26
N PHE A 8 14.55 7.03 -6.93
CA PHE A 8 13.35 7.66 -6.36
C PHE A 8 12.23 6.63 -6.10
N LEU A 9 11.98 5.72 -7.04
CA LEU A 9 10.99 4.64 -6.88
C LEU A 9 11.28 3.80 -5.63
N LYS A 10 12.54 3.39 -5.45
CA LYS A 10 13.01 2.66 -4.27
C LYS A 10 12.79 3.42 -2.98
N ALA A 11 13.10 4.71 -2.97
CA ALA A 11 12.86 5.55 -1.80
C ALA A 11 11.36 5.64 -1.48
N GLN A 12 10.51 5.86 -2.48
CA GLN A 12 9.06 5.89 -2.26
C GLN A 12 8.53 4.54 -1.75
N ALA A 13 8.98 3.41 -2.31
CA ALA A 13 8.58 2.08 -1.84
C ALA A 13 9.02 1.84 -0.39
N ALA A 14 10.23 2.28 -0.01
CA ALA A 14 10.72 2.19 1.36
C ALA A 14 9.92 3.05 2.35
N PHE A 15 9.42 4.22 1.93
CA PHE A 15 8.65 5.12 2.78
C PHE A 15 7.18 4.74 2.91
N PHE A 16 6.56 4.33 1.80
CA PHE A 16 5.11 4.17 1.73
C PHE A 16 4.67 2.73 1.56
N GLY A 17 5.58 1.79 1.28
CA GLY A 17 5.24 0.39 1.00
C GLY A 17 4.50 -0.33 2.13
N SER A 18 4.66 0.14 3.38
CA SER A 18 3.90 -0.39 4.52
C SER A 18 2.40 -0.10 4.47
N TYR A 19 1.91 0.71 3.53
CA TYR A 19 0.47 1.01 3.38
C TYR A 19 -0.35 -0.27 3.14
N ARG A 20 0.22 -1.29 2.48
CA ARG A 20 -0.46 -2.58 2.26
C ARG A 20 -0.87 -3.24 3.59
N ASN A 21 -0.08 -3.04 4.64
CA ASN A 21 -0.27 -3.66 5.96
C ASN A 21 -1.38 -3.01 6.77
N THR A 22 -1.91 -1.90 6.27
CA THR A 22 -2.89 -1.07 6.94
C THR A 22 -4.21 -1.04 6.19
N LEU A 23 -4.28 -1.80 5.08
CA LEU A 23 -5.53 -2.13 4.44
C LEU A 23 -6.32 -3.07 5.35
N LYS A 24 -7.56 -2.68 5.65
CA LYS A 24 -8.52 -3.53 6.35
C LYS A 24 -9.36 -4.24 5.30
N ILE A 25 -9.30 -5.56 5.32
CA ILE A 25 -10.06 -6.42 4.42
C ILE A 25 -10.96 -7.25 5.32
N GLU A 26 -12.24 -6.88 5.35
CA GLU A 26 -13.28 -7.59 6.11
C GLU A 26 -14.26 -8.21 5.11
N PRO A 27 -14.75 -9.45 5.36
CA PRO A 27 -15.76 -10.05 4.49
C PRO A 27 -16.98 -9.15 4.37
N GLU A 28 -17.51 -9.01 3.15
CA GLU A 28 -18.73 -8.25 2.83
C GLU A 28 -18.65 -6.72 3.04
N GLU A 29 -17.51 -6.20 3.49
CA GLU A 29 -17.26 -4.77 3.65
C GLU A 29 -16.25 -4.26 2.59
N PRO A 30 -16.32 -2.97 2.19
CA PRO A 30 -15.31 -2.39 1.34
C PRO A 30 -13.95 -2.36 2.03
N ILE A 31 -12.89 -2.56 1.26
CA ILE A 31 -11.52 -2.40 1.71
C ILE A 31 -11.32 -0.94 2.09
N THR A 32 -10.77 -0.73 3.29
CA THR A 32 -10.47 0.60 3.83
C THR A 32 -9.01 0.72 4.24
N PHE A 33 -8.54 1.95 4.43
CA PHE A 33 -7.20 2.25 4.90
C PHE A 33 -7.22 2.72 6.35
N CYS A 34 -6.39 2.11 7.21
CA CYS A 34 -6.28 2.46 8.62
C CYS A 34 -5.11 3.41 8.89
N GLU A 35 -5.38 4.72 8.95
CA GLU A 35 -4.38 5.75 9.24
C GLU A 35 -3.66 5.50 10.57
N GLU A 36 -4.39 5.09 11.62
CA GLU A 36 -3.82 4.84 12.95
C GLU A 36 -2.75 3.74 12.90
N THR A 37 -3.02 2.65 12.19
CA THR A 37 -2.06 1.56 12.01
C THR A 37 -0.89 2.03 11.16
N PHE A 38 -1.13 2.84 10.12
CA PHE A 38 -0.08 3.37 9.25
C PHE A 38 0.93 4.25 9.98
N VAL A 39 0.46 5.14 10.86
CA VAL A 39 1.37 6.01 11.61
C VAL A 39 2.01 5.32 12.82
N SER A 40 1.56 4.12 13.20
CA SER A 40 2.05 3.37 14.37
C SER A 40 3.42 2.69 14.18
N HIS A 41 4.40 3.42 13.62
CA HIS A 41 5.74 2.88 13.38
C HIS A 41 6.63 2.94 14.64
N ARG A 42 7.47 1.91 14.84
CA ARG A 42 8.38 1.78 16.01
C ARG A 42 9.42 2.91 16.11
N SER A 43 9.90 3.40 14.98
CA SER A 43 10.84 4.53 14.90
C SER A 43 10.08 5.85 15.01
N ALA A 44 10.46 6.70 15.96
CA ALA A 44 9.85 8.00 16.19
C ALA A 44 9.96 8.94 14.97
N SER A 45 11.11 8.95 14.29
CA SER A 45 11.32 9.78 13.10
C SER A 45 10.42 9.34 11.95
N MET A 46 10.31 8.03 11.72
CA MET A 46 9.41 7.48 10.70
C MET A 46 7.95 7.73 11.07
N ARG A 47 7.56 7.57 12.33
CA ARG A 47 6.21 7.89 12.79
C ARG A 47 5.85 9.35 12.49
N GLN A 48 6.73 10.30 12.79
CA GLN A 48 6.50 11.70 12.47
C GLN A 48 6.39 11.94 10.95
N PHE A 49 7.23 11.27 10.17
CA PHE A 49 7.15 11.33 8.71
C PHE A 49 5.79 10.83 8.19
N LEU A 50 5.32 9.68 8.67
CA LEU A 50 4.05 9.08 8.26
C LEU A 50 2.85 9.92 8.72
N GLN A 51 2.92 10.52 9.91
CA GLN A 51 1.92 11.49 10.38
C GLN A 51 1.83 12.70 9.46
N ASN A 52 2.96 13.20 8.95
CA ASN A 52 2.94 14.28 7.98
C ASN A 52 2.42 13.79 6.62
N ALA A 53 2.78 12.57 6.21
CA ALA A 53 2.38 11.99 4.94
C ALA A 53 0.87 11.86 4.78
N ILE A 54 0.15 11.42 5.82
CA ILE A 54 -1.32 11.30 5.78
C ILE A 54 -2.02 12.66 5.58
N GLN A 55 -1.34 13.78 5.88
CA GLN A 55 -1.87 15.13 5.64
C GLN A 55 -1.63 15.62 4.21
N LEU A 56 -0.82 14.92 3.41
CA LEU A 56 -0.51 15.32 2.05
C LEU A 56 -1.62 14.89 1.09
N GLN A 57 -2.13 15.84 0.30
CA GLN A 57 -3.14 15.57 -0.72
C GLN A 57 -2.71 14.50 -1.72
N LEU A 58 -1.43 14.51 -2.11
CA LEU A 58 -0.87 13.51 -3.02
C LEU A 58 -0.95 12.10 -2.44
N PHE A 59 -0.68 11.95 -1.14
CA PHE A 59 -0.77 10.65 -0.48
C PHE A 59 -2.23 10.21 -0.35
N LYS A 60 -3.13 11.14 -0.02
CA LYS A 60 -4.57 10.86 0.01
C LYS A 60 -5.09 10.37 -1.34
N GLN A 61 -4.78 11.07 -2.43
CA GLN A 61 -5.18 10.66 -3.77
C GLN A 61 -4.59 9.30 -4.17
N PHE A 62 -3.34 9.02 -3.76
CA PHE A 62 -2.74 7.71 -3.98
C PHE A 62 -3.51 6.60 -3.26
N ILE A 63 -3.82 6.77 -1.97
CA ILE A 63 -4.58 5.78 -1.19
C ILE A 63 -6.00 5.61 -1.74
N ASP A 64 -6.72 6.70 -1.99
CA ASP A 64 -8.08 6.67 -2.53
C ASP A 64 -8.11 5.92 -3.88
N GLY A 65 -7.17 6.21 -4.79
CA GLY A 65 -7.07 5.50 -6.06
C GLY A 65 -6.73 4.00 -5.91
N ARG A 66 -5.94 3.62 -4.91
CA ARG A 66 -5.68 2.21 -4.60
C ARG A 66 -6.92 1.51 -4.05
N LEU A 67 -7.68 2.18 -3.18
CA LEU A 67 -8.93 1.63 -2.63
C LEU A 67 -9.98 1.47 -3.74
N ASP A 68 -10.10 2.41 -4.68
CA ASP A 68 -11.02 2.30 -5.82
C ASP A 68 -10.69 1.07 -6.69
N LEU A 69 -9.41 0.86 -7.02
CA LEU A 69 -8.95 -0.30 -7.79
C LEU A 69 -9.19 -1.63 -7.06
N LEU A 70 -8.98 -1.67 -5.75
CA LEU A 70 -9.18 -2.88 -4.95
C LEU A 70 -10.67 -3.21 -4.78
N ASN A 71 -11.49 -2.20 -4.51
CA ASN A 71 -12.92 -2.35 -4.29
C ASN A 71 -13.72 -2.61 -5.58
N SER A 72 -13.17 -2.25 -6.73
CA SER A 72 -13.70 -2.65 -8.05
C SER A 72 -13.29 -4.07 -8.48
N GLY A 73 -12.36 -4.70 -7.76
CA GLY A 73 -11.84 -6.03 -8.08
C GLY A 73 -10.73 -6.05 -9.14
N GLU A 74 -10.33 -4.89 -9.69
CA GLU A 74 -9.26 -4.79 -10.68
C GLU A 74 -7.88 -5.09 -10.08
N GLY A 75 -7.66 -4.65 -8.84
CA GLY A 75 -6.34 -4.71 -8.21
C GLY A 75 -5.32 -3.80 -8.88
N PHE A 76 -4.04 -4.04 -8.61
CA PHE A 76 -2.94 -3.26 -9.15
C PHE A 76 -1.70 -4.12 -9.39
N SER A 77 -0.90 -3.76 -10.39
CA SER A 77 0.37 -4.42 -10.74
C SER A 77 1.33 -3.47 -11.45
N ASP A 78 1.58 -2.30 -10.86
CA ASP A 78 2.51 -1.32 -11.41
C ASP A 78 3.91 -1.41 -10.80
N ILE A 79 4.84 -0.63 -11.36
CA ILE A 79 6.27 -0.65 -11.00
C ILE A 79 6.53 -0.34 -9.51
N PHE A 80 5.65 0.41 -8.85
CA PHE A 80 5.78 0.71 -7.43
C PHE A 80 5.47 -0.54 -6.61
N GLU A 81 4.43 -1.27 -7.01
CA GLU A 81 4.01 -2.52 -6.39
C GLU A 81 5.03 -3.64 -6.61
N GLU A 82 5.66 -3.68 -7.79
CA GLU A 82 6.80 -4.55 -8.08
C GLU A 82 7.99 -4.25 -7.17
N GLU A 83 8.33 -2.97 -6.97
CA GLU A 83 9.44 -2.59 -6.08
C GLU A 83 9.15 -2.94 -4.61
N ILE A 84 7.90 -2.83 -4.16
CA ILE A 84 7.49 -3.31 -2.82
C ILE A 84 7.71 -4.83 -2.70
N ASN A 85 7.34 -5.61 -3.73
CA ASN A 85 7.50 -7.07 -3.73
C ASN A 85 8.98 -7.51 -3.68
N LEU A 86 9.87 -6.70 -4.25
CA LEU A 86 11.32 -6.95 -4.25
C LEU A 86 12.00 -6.56 -2.94
N GLY A 87 11.37 -5.71 -2.13
CA GLY A 87 11.94 -5.18 -0.90
C GLY A 87 11.64 -6.03 0.35
N GLU A 88 12.53 -5.97 1.33
CA GLU A 88 12.31 -6.53 2.68
C GLU A 88 11.18 -5.80 3.45
N TYR A 89 10.61 -4.74 2.87
CA TYR A 89 9.49 -3.95 3.39
C TYR A 89 8.14 -4.68 3.29
N ALA A 90 8.10 -5.83 2.61
CA ALA A 90 6.96 -6.73 2.49
C ALA A 90 6.62 -7.45 3.81
N GLY A 91 6.45 -6.69 4.90
CA GLY A 91 5.51 -7.12 5.92
C GLY A 91 4.17 -7.37 5.23
N SER A 92 3.50 -8.47 5.56
CA SER A 92 2.16 -8.90 5.12
C SER A 92 1.86 -9.02 3.61
N ASP A 93 2.79 -9.58 2.82
CA ASP A 93 2.47 -10.16 1.50
C ASP A 93 1.22 -11.09 1.56
N LYS A 94 1.01 -11.73 2.72
CA LYS A 94 -0.15 -12.59 3.02
C LYS A 94 -1.52 -11.92 2.84
N LEU A 95 -1.73 -10.67 3.26
CA LEU A 95 -3.06 -10.03 3.21
C LEU A 95 -3.43 -9.66 1.77
N TYR A 96 -2.47 -9.13 1.01
CA TYR A 96 -2.64 -8.85 -0.41
C TYR A 96 -2.85 -10.15 -1.21
N HIS A 97 -2.07 -11.21 -0.94
CA HIS A 97 -2.28 -12.52 -1.56
C HIS A 97 -3.61 -13.17 -1.15
N GLN A 98 -4.08 -12.94 0.08
CA GLN A 98 -5.39 -13.37 0.55
C GLN A 98 -6.53 -12.61 -0.15
N TRP A 99 -6.36 -11.32 -0.40
CA TRP A 99 -7.29 -10.58 -1.24
C TRP A 99 -7.29 -11.11 -2.68
N LEU A 100 -6.11 -11.29 -3.28
CA LEU A 100 -5.99 -11.85 -4.64
C LEU A 100 -6.67 -13.22 -4.76
N SER A 101 -6.55 -14.08 -3.75
CA SER A 101 -7.21 -15.38 -3.74
C SER A 101 -8.72 -15.28 -3.56
N THR A 102 -9.21 -14.32 -2.77
CA THR A 102 -10.65 -14.10 -2.56
C THR A 102 -11.33 -13.50 -3.79
N VAL A 103 -10.70 -12.51 -4.43
CA VAL A 103 -11.26 -11.83 -5.61
C VAL A 103 -11.21 -12.72 -6.84
N ARG A 104 -10.11 -13.47 -7.07
CA ARG A 104 -10.04 -14.42 -8.20
C ARG A 104 -11.04 -15.57 -8.12
N VAL A 105 -11.54 -15.89 -6.93
CA VAL A 105 -12.58 -16.93 -6.74
C VAL A 105 -14.00 -16.35 -6.87
N SER A 106 -14.15 -15.03 -6.75
CA SER A 106 -15.46 -14.34 -6.75
C SER A 106 -15.84 -13.73 -8.10
N ILE A 107 -14.92 -13.73 -9.08
CA ILE A 107 -15.20 -13.32 -10.47
C ILE A 107 -15.49 -14.61 -11.28
N PRO A 108 -16.72 -14.80 -11.79
CA PRO A 108 -17.09 -15.98 -12.58
C PRO A 108 -16.43 -16.05 -13.96
#